data_AF-A0A8T7EE74-F1
#
_entry.id   AF-A0A8T7EE74-F1
#
_cell.length_a   1.000
_cell.length_b   1.000
_cell.length_c   1.000
_cell.angle_alpha   90.00
_cell.angle_beta   90.00
_cell.angle_gamma   90.00
#
_symmetry.space_group_name_H-M   'P 1'
#
loop_
_entity.id
_entity.type
_entity.pdbx_description
1 polymer ?
#
loop_
_entity_poly.entity_id
_entity_poly.type
_entity_poly.pdbx_seq_one_letter_code
_entity_poly.pdbx_strand_id
1 'polypeptide(L)'
;MVKWDDQNNCWQGRVQVDASDRRNVQLPDGSNLTTTLLLRVEFDILAVNCYAFNKEWQFAFARNKDLPYSNYRGYTEEQRKWLIASLIPITWPPVPPFYDDLKELLNVMVEDEETGGLAT
;
A
#
# COMPACT_ATOMS: atom_id res chain seq x y z
N MET A 1 -16.08 -2.60 1.92
CA MET A 1 -16.92 -3.63 2.56
C MET A 1 -16.00 -4.70 3.13
N VAL A 2 -16.18 -5.04 4.40
CA VAL A 2 -15.48 -6.14 5.07
C VAL A 2 -16.33 -7.41 4.93
N LYS A 3 -15.70 -8.55 4.67
CA LYS A 3 -16.37 -9.86 4.64
C LYS A 3 -15.46 -10.93 5.22
N TRP A 4 -16.07 -11.98 5.78
CA TRP A 4 -15.38 -13.20 6.17
C TRP A 4 -15.32 -14.16 4.97
N ASP A 5 -14.21 -14.87 4.82
CA ASP A 5 -13.99 -15.92 3.82
C ASP A 5 -13.83 -17.25 4.54
N ASP A 6 -14.87 -18.08 4.51
CA ASP A 6 -14.90 -19.39 5.18
C ASP A 6 -13.90 -20.39 4.59
N GLN A 7 -13.57 -20.28 3.30
CA GLN A 7 -12.67 -21.24 2.65
C GLN A 7 -11.22 -21.00 3.07
N ASN A 8 -10.84 -19.73 3.18
CA ASN A 8 -9.49 -19.31 3.54
C ASN A 8 -9.35 -18.96 5.04
N ASN A 9 -10.44 -19.05 5.80
CA ASN A 9 -10.51 -18.74 7.23
C ASN A 9 -9.91 -17.35 7.56
N CYS A 10 -10.27 -16.33 6.76
CA CYS A 10 -9.73 -14.98 6.89
C CYS A 10 -10.76 -13.89 6.64
N TRP A 11 -10.50 -12.70 7.18
CA TRP A 11 -11.23 -11.49 6.80
C TRP A 11 -10.67 -10.90 5.52
N GLN A 12 -11.53 -10.29 4.71
CA GLN A 12 -11.18 -9.57 3.49
C GLN A 12 -11.79 -8.18 3.50
N GLY A 13 -11.01 -7.19 3.09
CA GLY A 13 -11.42 -5.80 3.01
C GLY A 13 -10.66 -5.03 1.94
N ARG A 14 -10.87 -3.71 1.94
CA ARG A 14 -10.10 -2.77 1.13
C ARG A 14 -9.78 -1.56 1.98
N VAL A 15 -8.55 -1.08 1.89
CA VAL A 15 -8.11 0.19 2.48
C VAL A 15 -8.01 1.25 1.40
N GLN A 16 -8.45 2.48 1.73
CA GLN A 16 -8.29 3.63 0.87
C GLN A 16 -6.96 4.33 1.18
N VAL A 17 -6.15 4.55 0.14
CA VAL A 17 -4.78 5.09 0.20
C VAL A 17 -4.63 6.17 -0.86
N ASP A 18 -5.38 7.26 -0.68
CA ASP A 18 -5.31 8.47 -1.50
C ASP A 18 -5.46 9.72 -0.64
N ALA A 19 -5.08 10.87 -1.20
CA ALA A 19 -5.30 12.15 -0.59
C ALA A 19 -6.78 12.56 -0.71
N SER A 20 -7.27 13.29 0.29
CA SER A 20 -8.64 13.84 0.26
C SER A 20 -8.81 14.94 -0.79
N ASP A 21 -7.73 15.62 -1.17
CA ASP A 21 -7.73 16.73 -2.12
C ASP A 21 -7.05 16.34 -3.45
N ARG A 22 -7.46 17.02 -4.53
CA ARG A 22 -6.82 16.89 -5.83
C ARG A 22 -5.68 17.89 -5.92
N ARG A 23 -4.46 17.38 -6.05
CA ARG A 23 -3.21 18.16 -6.00
C ARG A 23 -2.37 17.95 -7.25
N ASN A 24 -1.48 18.91 -7.52
CA ASN A 24 -0.49 18.78 -8.57
C ASN A 24 0.78 18.15 -7.98
N VAL A 25 1.20 17.00 -8.51
CA VAL A 25 2.41 16.29 -8.08
C VAL A 25 3.42 16.29 -9.21
N GLN A 26 4.70 16.40 -8.86
CA GLN A 26 5.79 16.24 -9.82
C GLN A 26 6.28 14.80 -9.80
N LEU A 27 6.35 14.18 -10.97
CA LEU A 27 6.88 12.83 -11.16
C LEU A 27 8.41 12.85 -11.34
N PRO A 28 9.11 11.71 -11.15
CA PRO A 28 10.57 11.66 -11.28
C PRO A 28 11.12 12.02 -12.65
N ASP A 29 10.32 11.88 -13.71
CA ASP A 29 10.66 12.34 -15.06
C ASP A 29 10.55 13.88 -15.23
N GLY A 30 10.19 14.59 -14.16
CA GLY A 30 10.01 16.04 -14.10
C GLY A 30 8.62 16.52 -14.54
N SER A 31 7.77 15.62 -15.06
CA SER A 31 6.42 15.98 -15.49
C SER A 31 5.48 16.24 -14.31
N ASN A 32 4.41 17.01 -14.57
CA ASN A 32 3.39 17.31 -13.57
C ASN A 32 2.12 16.50 -13.84
N LEU A 33 1.51 16.00 -12.77
CA LEU A 33 0.25 15.27 -12.81
C LEU A 33 -0.71 15.81 -11.76
N THR A 34 -1.94 16.13 -12.17
CA THR A 34 -3.01 16.47 -11.23
C THR A 34 -3.78 15.22 -10.84
N THR A 35 -3.72 14.82 -9.56
CA THR A 35 -4.26 13.55 -9.06
C THR A 35 -4.62 13.63 -7.57
N THR A 36 -5.43 12.69 -7.08
CA THR A 36 -5.62 12.43 -5.65
C THR A 36 -4.72 11.29 -5.16
N LEU A 37 -4.12 10.50 -6.05
CA LEU A 37 -3.30 9.36 -5.67
C LEU A 37 -1.98 9.80 -5.02
N LEU A 38 -1.50 8.99 -4.09
CA LEU A 38 -0.22 9.20 -3.43
C LEU A 38 0.92 8.68 -4.32
N LEU A 39 2.05 9.37 -4.28
CA LEU A 39 3.25 8.92 -4.98
C LEU A 39 3.89 7.76 -4.24
N ARG A 40 4.52 6.87 -5.01
CA ARG A 40 5.54 6.00 -4.43
C ARG A 40 6.65 6.84 -3.85
N VAL A 41 7.25 6.36 -2.77
CA VAL A 41 8.28 7.02 -1.94
C VAL A 41 7.84 8.33 -1.26
N GLU A 42 6.55 8.68 -1.28
CA GLU A 42 6.03 9.86 -0.56
C GLU A 42 6.03 9.66 0.97
N PHE A 43 5.97 8.41 1.42
CA PHE A 43 6.06 8.01 2.82
C PHE A 43 6.75 6.64 2.90
N ASP A 44 7.23 6.25 4.07
CA ASP A 44 7.93 4.97 4.25
C ASP A 44 6.95 3.81 4.51
N ILE A 45 6.05 4.00 5.46
CA ILE A 45 5.17 2.94 6.00
C ILE A 45 3.71 3.41 6.01
N LEU A 46 2.82 2.56 5.50
CA LEU A 46 1.38 2.65 5.68
C LEU A 46 0.99 1.82 6.90
N ALA A 47 0.26 2.42 7.85
CA ALA A 47 -0.39 1.70 8.94
C ALA A 47 -1.91 1.69 8.73
N VAL A 48 -2.51 0.50 8.68
CA VAL A 48 -3.95 0.31 8.46
C VAL A 48 -4.58 -0.18 9.74
N ASN A 49 -5.59 0.54 10.24
CA ASN A 49 -6.40 0.07 11.35
C ASN A 49 -7.34 -1.07 10.90
N CYS A 50 -7.24 -2.22 11.57
CA CYS A 50 -7.96 -3.45 11.23
C CYS A 50 -9.18 -3.73 12.13
N TYR A 51 -9.61 -2.78 12.96
CA TYR A 51 -10.73 -2.93 13.90
C TYR A 51 -12.03 -3.39 13.23
N ALA A 52 -12.24 -3.02 11.98
CA ALA A 52 -13.45 -3.39 11.25
C ALA A 52 -13.60 -4.92 11.05
N PHE A 53 -12.51 -5.69 11.08
CA PHE A 53 -12.50 -7.14 10.86
C PHE A 53 -13.11 -7.92 12.02
N ASN A 54 -12.53 -7.83 13.20
CA ASN A 54 -12.91 -8.64 14.38
C ASN A 54 -13.26 -7.81 15.62
N LYS A 55 -13.31 -6.48 15.52
CA LYS A 55 -13.53 -5.55 16.64
C LYS A 55 -12.39 -5.51 17.66
N GLU A 56 -11.18 -5.81 17.22
CA GLU A 56 -9.95 -5.67 18.03
C GLU A 56 -9.04 -4.57 17.48
N TRP A 57 -8.31 -3.89 18.36
CA TRP A 57 -7.35 -2.87 17.95
C TRP A 57 -6.07 -3.52 17.42
N GLN A 58 -6.08 -3.82 16.13
CA GLN A 58 -4.98 -4.41 15.41
C GLN A 58 -4.60 -3.54 14.22
N PHE A 59 -3.34 -3.63 13.80
CA PHE A 59 -2.82 -2.86 12.69
C PHE A 59 -2.11 -3.77 11.71
N ALA A 60 -2.24 -3.46 10.42
CA ALA A 60 -1.44 -4.02 9.36
C ALA A 60 -0.50 -2.94 8.81
N PHE A 61 0.75 -3.29 8.60
CA PHE A 61 1.80 -2.38 8.16
C PHE A 61 2.33 -2.81 6.80
N ALA A 62 2.54 -1.86 5.89
CA ALA A 62 3.16 -2.13 4.59
C ALA A 62 4.14 -1.02 4.22
N ARG A 63 5.25 -1.37 3.58
CA ARG A 63 6.16 -0.39 2.99
C ARG A 63 5.52 0.21 1.73
N ASN A 64 5.64 1.52 1.58
CA ASN A 64 5.08 2.24 0.43
C ASN A 64 5.50 1.65 -0.92
N LYS A 65 6.80 1.34 -1.09
CA LYS A 65 7.35 0.79 -2.34
C LYS A 65 6.88 -0.64 -2.66
N ASP A 66 6.11 -1.27 -1.80
CA ASP A 66 5.58 -2.63 -2.03
C ASP A 66 4.07 -2.61 -2.28
N LEU A 67 3.43 -1.44 -2.13
CA LEU A 67 2.01 -1.26 -2.42
C LEU A 67 1.72 -1.36 -3.93
N PRO A 68 0.56 -1.90 -4.34
CA PRO A 68 0.20 -2.07 -5.74
C PRO A 68 0.09 -0.73 -6.48
N TYR A 69 0.44 -0.77 -7.76
CA TYR A 69 0.32 0.37 -8.67
C TYR A 69 -1.13 0.68 -9.02
N SER A 70 -1.39 1.96 -9.33
CA SER A 70 -2.65 2.37 -9.94
C SER A 70 -2.90 1.63 -11.26
N ASN A 71 -4.11 1.10 -11.43
CA ASN A 71 -4.57 0.49 -12.67
C ASN A 71 -5.49 1.42 -13.48
N TYR A 72 -5.61 2.70 -13.08
CA TYR A 72 -6.50 3.64 -13.74
C TYR A 72 -6.04 3.95 -15.17
N ARG A 73 -6.92 3.67 -16.13
CA ARG A 73 -6.59 3.73 -17.56
C ARG A 73 -6.32 5.16 -18.08
N GLY A 74 -6.73 6.19 -17.32
CA GLY A 74 -6.47 7.59 -17.67
C GLY A 74 -5.02 8.04 -17.48
N TYR A 75 -4.22 7.29 -16.72
CA TYR A 75 -2.77 7.53 -16.62
C TYR A 75 -2.00 6.78 -17.70
N THR A 76 -0.87 7.31 -18.14
CA THR A 76 0.09 6.56 -18.96
C THR A 76 0.69 5.41 -18.16
N GLU A 77 1.25 4.41 -18.84
CA GLU A 77 1.92 3.29 -18.17
C GLU A 77 3.07 3.77 -17.28
N GLU A 78 3.81 4.78 -17.72
CA GLU A 78 4.90 5.36 -16.94
C GLU A 78 4.39 6.08 -15.69
N GLN A 79 3.32 6.87 -15.81
CA GLN A 79 2.69 7.53 -14.66
C GLN A 79 2.21 6.52 -13.61
N ARG A 80 1.62 5.38 -14.04
CA ARG A 80 1.10 4.36 -13.11
C ARG A 80 2.18 3.74 -12.22
N LYS A 81 3.41 3.61 -12.71
CA LYS A 81 4.55 3.07 -11.92
C LYS A 81 4.88 3.94 -10.70
N TRP A 82 4.52 5.22 -10.75
CA TRP A 82 4.78 6.18 -9.68
C TRP A 82 3.60 6.40 -8.74
N LEU A 83 2.44 5.80 -9.01
CA LEU A 83 1.20 6.06 -8.27
C LEU A 83 0.72 4.81 -7.54
N ILE A 84 0.43 4.95 -6.26
CA ILE A 84 -0.18 3.90 -5.45
C ILE A 84 -1.66 3.75 -5.84
N ALA A 85 -2.16 2.51 -5.86
CA ALA A 85 -3.59 2.26 -6.05
C ALA A 85 -4.42 2.87 -4.91
N SER A 86 -5.48 3.62 -5.25
CA SER A 86 -6.40 4.23 -4.26
C SER A 86 -7.07 3.21 -3.36
N LEU A 87 -7.44 2.03 -3.88
CA LEU A 87 -8.08 0.97 -3.10
C LEU A 87 -7.24 -0.30 -3.13
N ILE A 88 -6.66 -0.64 -1.98
CA ILE A 88 -5.74 -1.76 -1.83
C ILE A 88 -6.47 -2.91 -1.11
N PRO A 89 -6.51 -4.12 -1.69
CA PRO A 89 -7.02 -5.31 -1.00
C PRO A 89 -6.18 -5.61 0.24
N ILE A 90 -6.85 -5.99 1.33
CA ILE A 90 -6.20 -6.35 2.59
C ILE A 90 -6.97 -7.50 3.24
N THR A 91 -6.24 -8.37 3.94
CA THR A 91 -6.81 -9.50 4.69
C THR A 91 -6.45 -9.44 6.17
N TRP A 92 -7.14 -10.23 6.98
CA TRP A 92 -6.73 -10.55 8.34
C TRP A 92 -6.89 -12.05 8.63
N PRO A 93 -5.81 -12.79 8.98
CA PRO A 93 -4.42 -12.34 9.12
C PRO A 93 -3.85 -11.68 7.84
N PRO A 94 -2.91 -10.74 7.96
CA PRO A 94 -2.34 -10.07 6.81
C PRO A 94 -1.44 -11.03 6.01
N VAL A 95 -1.27 -10.70 4.74
CA VAL A 95 -0.32 -11.34 3.84
C VAL A 95 0.52 -10.25 3.16
N PRO A 96 1.76 -10.55 2.70
CA PRO A 96 2.59 -9.58 2.01
C PRO A 96 1.83 -8.84 0.90
N PRO A 97 1.98 -7.50 0.78
CA PRO A 97 3.02 -6.68 1.42
C PRO A 97 2.65 -6.17 2.84
N PHE A 98 1.58 -6.69 3.45
CA PHE A 98 1.16 -6.31 4.80
C PHE A 98 1.69 -7.28 5.87
N TYR A 99 2.07 -6.73 7.02
CA TYR A 99 2.57 -7.43 8.20
C TYR A 99 1.78 -6.98 9.44
N ASP A 100 1.56 -7.86 10.42
CA ASP A 100 0.90 -7.51 11.70
C ASP A 100 1.89 -7.05 12.78
N ASP A 101 3.19 -7.29 12.61
CA ASP A 101 4.27 -6.72 13.42
C ASP A 101 5.08 -5.68 12.64
N LEU A 102 5.12 -4.45 13.16
CA LEU A 102 5.94 -3.37 12.60
C LEU A 102 7.43 -3.72 12.61
N LYS A 103 7.92 -4.47 13.61
CA LYS A 103 9.34 -4.87 13.69
C LYS A 103 9.72 -5.83 12.58
N GLU A 104 8.81 -6.73 12.20
CA GLU A 104 9.03 -7.64 11.08
C GLU A 104 9.20 -6.85 9.78
N LEU A 105 8.29 -5.90 9.51
CA LEU A 105 8.41 -5.01 8.36
C LEU A 105 9.72 -4.22 8.37
N LEU A 106 10.12 -3.66 9.52
CA LEU A 106 11.36 -2.90 9.65
C LEU A 106 12.60 -3.77 9.41
N ASN A 107 12.61 -5.02 9.86
CA ASN A 107 13.72 -5.94 9.59
C ASN A 107 13.83 -6.25 8.09
N VAL A 108 12.70 -6.54 7.42
CA VAL A 108 12.66 -6.72 5.95
C VAL A 108 13.18 -5.46 5.25
N MET A 109 12.81 -4.28 5.73
CA MET A 109 13.30 -3.01 5.17
C MET A 109 14.82 -2.86 5.30
N VAL A 110 15.41 -3.24 6.44
CA VAL A 110 16.87 -3.17 6.65
C VAL A 110 17.60 -4.18 5.77
N GLU A 111 17.11 -5.43 5.71
CA GLU A 111 17.69 -6.49 4.88
C GLU A 111 17.68 -6.12 3.38
N ASP A 112 16.60 -5.50 2.91
CA ASP A 112 16.48 -4.97 1.55
C ASP A 112 17.55 -3.91 1.21
N GLU A 113 17.87 -3.03 2.17
CA GLU A 113 18.87 -1.98 1.97
C GLU A 113 20.30 -2.55 2.00
N GLU A 114 20.58 -3.51 2.89
CA GLU A 114 21.88 -4.18 2.98
C GLU A 114 22.18 -5.04 1.74
N THR A 115 21.16 -5.63 1.12
CA THR A 115 21.30 -6.43 -0.11
C THR A 115 21.30 -5.60 -1.39
N GLY A 116 21.22 -4.27 -1.29
CA GLY A 116 21.28 -3.36 -2.42
C GLY A 116 20.02 -3.36 -3.30
N GLY A 117 18.88 -3.80 -2.78
CA GLY A 117 17.61 -3.79 -3.51
C GLY A 117 17.63 -4.64 -4.78
N LEU A 118 18.34 -5.78 -4.77
CA LEU A 118 18.22 -6.80 -5.82
C LEU A 118 16.82 -7.43 -5.75
N ALA A 119 15.83 -6.70 -6.26
CA ALA A 119 14.55 -7.27 -6.62
C ALA A 119 14.79 -8.36 -7.66
N THR A 120 14.55 -9.62 -7.27
CA THR A 120 14.27 -10.72 -8.20
C THR A 120 12.91 -10.52 -8.85
#